data_AF-A0ABD5P0N8-F1
#
_entry.id   AF-A0ABD5P0N8-F1
#
_cell.length_a   1.000
_cell.length_b   1.000
_cell.length_c   1.000
_cell.angle_alpha   90.00
_cell.angle_beta   90.00
_cell.angle_gamma   90.00
#
_symmetry.space_group_name_H-M   'P 1'
#
loop_
_entity.id
_entity.type
_entity.pdbx_description
1 polymer ?
#
loop_
_entity_poly.entity_id
_entity_poly.type
_entity_poly.pdbx_seq_one_letter_code
_entity_poly.pdbx_strand_id
1 'polypeptide(L)'
;MNERRNRQMSAIVGAFLVLIAGGVVLLVENLFKTPLLLSQVTLLGLAGIFDIVAATDTQLTARWAWYQWSGLGNIFLGLSLPLGFVGSKHSLFFLLVAAIGGLSLAAMGIDMLVYHGKYTRGERLDRNGT
;
A
#
# COMPACT_ATOMS: atom_id res chain seq x y z
N MET A 1 -3.49 10.38 18.48
CA MET A 1 -3.24 10.73 17.05
C MET A 1 -4.58 10.93 16.32
N ASN A 2 -4.70 11.87 15.38
CA ASN A 2 -6.01 12.29 14.85
C ASN A 2 -6.57 11.30 13.80
N GLU A 3 -7.47 10.39 14.19
CA GLU A 3 -8.00 9.29 13.35
C GLU A 3 -8.58 9.80 12.02
N ARG A 4 -9.36 10.89 12.06
CA ARG A 4 -9.98 11.49 10.87
C ARG A 4 -8.95 11.91 9.82
N ARG A 5 -7.82 12.48 10.24
CA ARG A 5 -6.75 12.89 9.33
C ARG A 5 -6.05 11.69 8.69
N ASN A 6 -5.84 10.62 9.47
CA ASN A 6 -5.20 9.41 8.96
C ASN A 6 -6.09 8.70 7.93
N ARG A 7 -7.40 8.63 8.18
CA ARG A 7 -8.37 8.09 7.22
C ARG A 7 -8.44 8.92 5.94
N GLN A 8 -8.37 10.25 6.04
CA GLN A 8 -8.28 11.12 4.86
C GLN A 8 -7.00 10.87 4.06
N MET A 9 -5.86 10.70 4.71
CA MET A 9 -4.60 10.35 4.04
C MET A 9 -4.70 9.00 3.34
N SER A 10 -5.26 7.97 3.98
CA SER A 10 -5.51 6.67 3.32
C SER A 10 -6.45 6.83 2.12
N ALA A 11 -7.49 7.66 2.20
CA ALA A 11 -8.37 7.91 1.05
C ALA A 11 -7.62 8.53 -0.14
N ILE A 12 -6.80 9.55 0.12
CA ILE A 12 -6.04 10.26 -0.90
C ILE A 12 -5.01 9.34 -1.55
N VAL A 13 -4.23 8.61 -0.73
CA VAL A 13 -3.24 7.65 -1.21
C VAL A 13 -3.93 6.55 -2.00
N GLY A 14 -5.00 5.98 -1.46
CA GLY A 14 -5.75 4.91 -2.10
C GLY A 14 -6.31 5.31 -3.47
N ALA A 15 -6.96 6.48 -3.56
CA ALA A 15 -7.47 7.02 -4.82
C ALA A 15 -6.35 7.27 -5.83
N PHE A 16 -5.22 7.83 -5.39
CA PHE A 16 -4.06 8.07 -6.24
C PHE A 16 -3.48 6.76 -6.81
N LEU A 17 -3.33 5.74 -5.98
CA LEU A 17 -2.81 4.43 -6.41
C LEU A 17 -3.74 3.74 -7.41
N VAL A 18 -5.05 3.77 -7.16
CA VAL A 18 -6.05 3.22 -8.09
C VAL A 18 -6.06 3.98 -9.42
N LEU A 19 -5.93 5.31 -9.39
CA LEU A 19 -5.84 6.12 -10.61
C LEU A 19 -4.60 5.78 -11.44
N ILE A 20 -3.43 5.61 -10.80
CA ILE A 20 -2.22 5.19 -11.50
C ILE A 20 -2.42 3.79 -12.10
N ALA A 21 -2.91 2.83 -11.31
CA ALA A 21 -3.13 1.47 -11.79
C ALA A 21 -4.10 1.44 -12.99
N GLY A 22 -5.21 2.19 -12.90
CA GLY A 22 -6.17 2.35 -13.99
C GLY A 22 -5.55 3.02 -15.22
N GLY A 23 -4.77 4.08 -15.03
CA GLY A 23 -4.06 4.75 -16.12
C GLY A 23 -3.10 3.81 -16.85
N VAL A 24 -2.35 2.99 -16.13
CA VAL A 24 -1.45 2.00 -16.74
C VAL A 24 -2.24 0.95 -17.52
N VAL A 25 -3.36 0.44 -16.96
CA VAL A 25 -4.23 -0.53 -17.66
C VAL A 25 -4.81 0.04 -18.94
N LEU A 26 -5.19 1.32 -18.96
CA LEU A 26 -5.79 1.97 -20.13
C LEU A 26 -4.77 2.38 -21.20
N LEU A 27 -3.56 2.75 -20.79
CA LEU A 27 -2.55 3.33 -21.69
C LEU A 27 -1.51 2.31 -22.19
N VAL A 28 -1.28 1.21 -21.47
CA VAL A 28 -0.28 0.22 -21.86
C VAL A 28 -0.93 -0.88 -22.70
N GLU A 29 -0.61 -0.86 -23.99
CA GLU A 29 -0.97 -1.95 -24.88
C GLU A 29 -0.25 -3.25 -24.51
N ASN A 30 -0.94 -4.38 -24.63
CA ASN A 30 -0.38 -5.71 -24.37
C ASN A 30 0.18 -5.93 -22.95
N LEU A 31 -0.42 -5.33 -21.91
CA LEU A 31 -0.02 -5.54 -20.51
C LEU A 31 0.16 -7.02 -20.11
N PHE A 32 -0.63 -7.93 -20.69
CA PHE A 32 -0.53 -9.37 -20.46
C PHE A 32 0.78 -9.99 -20.95
N LYS A 33 1.50 -9.34 -21.86
CA LYS A 33 2.81 -9.79 -22.36
C LYS A 33 3.97 -9.34 -21.46
N THR A 34 3.71 -8.46 -20.50
CA THR A 34 4.68 -7.95 -19.53
C THR A 34 4.29 -8.38 -18.11
N PRO A 35 4.57 -9.64 -17.72
CA PRO A 35 4.09 -10.22 -16.46
C PRO A 35 4.57 -9.47 -15.21
N LEU A 36 5.79 -8.91 -15.26
CA LEU A 36 6.31 -8.07 -14.18
C LEU A 36 5.47 -6.79 -13.98
N LEU A 37 5.16 -6.09 -15.07
CA LEU A 37 4.35 -4.87 -15.04
C LEU A 37 2.91 -5.19 -14.61
N LEU A 38 2.33 -6.26 -15.12
CA LEU A 38 1.01 -6.73 -14.71
C LEU A 38 0.96 -7.01 -13.19
N SER A 39 1.98 -7.70 -12.67
CA SER A 39 2.07 -8.01 -11.24
C SER A 39 2.22 -6.74 -10.41
N GLN A 40 3.09 -5.82 -10.83
CA GLN A 40 3.27 -4.52 -10.18
C GLN A 40 1.97 -3.72 -10.12
N VAL A 41 1.28 -3.58 -11.25
CA VAL A 41 0.01 -2.82 -11.35
C VAL A 41 -1.08 -3.47 -10.51
N THR A 42 -1.13 -4.80 -10.47
CA THR A 42 -2.09 -5.54 -9.64
C THR A 42 -1.83 -5.28 -8.16
N LEU A 43 -0.58 -5.38 -7.70
CA LEU A 43 -0.22 -5.08 -6.32
C LEU A 43 -0.49 -3.62 -5.97
N LEU A 44 -0.20 -2.69 -6.88
CA LEU A 44 -0.47 -1.26 -6.70
C LEU A 44 -1.97 -0.96 -6.58
N GLY A 45 -2.78 -1.59 -7.44
CA GLY A 45 -4.24 -1.47 -7.40
C GLY A 45 -4.82 -2.06 -6.12
N LEU A 46 -4.36 -3.23 -5.69
CA LEU A 46 -4.76 -3.83 -4.41
C LEU A 46 -4.38 -2.94 -3.23
N ALA A 47 -3.17 -2.37 -3.22
CA ALA A 47 -2.75 -1.42 -2.19
C ALA A 47 -3.73 -0.24 -2.11
N GLY A 48 -4.07 0.34 -3.27
CA GLY A 48 -5.01 1.44 -3.33
C GLY A 48 -6.42 1.09 -2.84
N ILE A 49 -6.92 -0.11 -3.20
CA ILE A 49 -8.22 -0.60 -2.72
C ILE A 49 -8.22 -0.76 -1.20
N PHE A 50 -7.17 -1.35 -0.61
CA PHE A 50 -7.10 -1.52 0.84
C PHE A 50 -7.03 -0.19 1.60
N ASP A 51 -6.34 0.82 1.05
CA ASP A 51 -6.31 2.16 1.62
C ASP A 51 -7.65 2.89 1.50
N ILE A 52 -8.40 2.68 0.41
CA ILE A 52 -9.78 3.19 0.30
C ILE A 52 -10.69 2.50 1.33
N VAL A 53 -10.60 1.18 1.47
CA VAL A 53 -11.38 0.43 2.47
C VAL A 53 -11.06 0.94 3.88
N ALA A 54 -9.78 1.18 4.19
CA ALA A 54 -9.34 1.77 5.46
C ALA A 54 -9.94 3.16 5.73
N ALA A 55 -10.19 3.94 4.68
CA ALA A 55 -10.77 5.27 4.80
C ALA A 55 -12.29 5.27 5.00
N THR A 56 -12.97 4.20 4.60
CA THR A 56 -14.44 4.10 4.65
C THR A 56 -14.93 3.41 5.92
N ASP A 57 -16.00 3.94 6.52
CA ASP A 57 -16.75 3.25 7.57
C ASP A 57 -17.71 2.23 6.92
N THR A 58 -17.21 1.01 6.73
CA THR A 58 -17.97 -0.12 6.19
C THR A 58 -18.02 -1.26 7.20
N GLN A 59 -18.87 -2.26 6.96
CA GLN A 59 -18.90 -3.46 7.81
C GLN A 59 -17.54 -4.20 7.86
N LEU A 60 -16.67 -3.98 6.86
CA LEU A 60 -15.32 -4.53 6.80
C LEU A 60 -14.38 -3.85 7.80
N THR A 61 -14.46 -2.52 7.95
CA THR A 61 -13.74 -1.78 9.00
C THR A 61 -14.35 -2.01 10.40
N ALA A 62 -15.58 -2.52 10.46
CA ALA A 62 -16.18 -3.04 11.68
C ALA A 62 -15.72 -4.47 12.04
N ARG A 63 -15.06 -5.22 11.13
CA ARG A 63 -14.44 -6.51 11.48
C ARG A 63 -12.96 -6.37 11.75
N TRP A 64 -12.25 -5.63 10.91
CA TRP A 64 -10.82 -5.34 11.01
C TRP A 64 -10.61 -3.85 11.17
N ALA A 65 -9.72 -3.42 12.07
CA ALA A 65 -9.54 -2.00 12.32
C ALA A 65 -8.99 -1.29 11.06
N TRP A 66 -9.34 -0.01 10.91
CA TRP A 66 -8.93 0.80 9.74
C TRP A 66 -7.41 0.76 9.49
N TYR A 67 -6.60 0.75 10.56
CA TYR A 67 -5.14 0.69 10.44
C TYR A 67 -4.63 -0.66 9.97
N GLN A 68 -5.35 -1.77 10.18
CA GLN A 68 -4.96 -3.08 9.66
C GLN A 68 -5.17 -3.16 8.15
N TRP A 69 -6.26 -2.55 7.66
CA TRP A 69 -6.50 -2.37 6.23
C TRP A 69 -5.43 -1.50 5.57
N SER A 70 -5.09 -0.36 6.17
CA SER A 70 -3.99 0.47 5.65
C SER A 70 -2.63 -0.23 5.79
N GLY A 71 -2.46 -1.10 6.80
CA GLY A 71 -1.29 -1.96 6.93
C GLY A 71 -1.14 -2.94 5.76
N LEU A 72 -2.24 -3.59 5.33
CA LEU A 72 -2.24 -4.38 4.09
C LEU A 72 -1.87 -3.51 2.89
N GLY A 73 -2.48 -2.32 2.76
CA GLY A 73 -2.13 -1.34 1.72
C GLY A 73 -0.63 -1.10 1.62
N ASN A 74 0.03 -0.83 2.75
CA ASN A 74 1.48 -0.61 2.83
C ASN A 74 2.31 -1.84 2.43
N ILE A 75 1.88 -3.05 2.76
CA ILE A 75 2.56 -4.29 2.33
C ILE A 75 2.51 -4.42 0.81
N PHE A 76 1.33 -4.30 0.23
CA PHE A 76 1.15 -4.42 -1.23
C PHE A 76 1.89 -3.31 -1.98
N LEU A 77 1.83 -2.06 -1.48
CA LEU A 77 2.57 -0.94 -2.04
C LEU A 77 4.07 -1.21 -1.97
N GLY A 78 4.57 -1.65 -0.80
CA GLY A 78 5.98 -1.95 -0.59
C GLY A 78 6.52 -3.03 -1.51
N LEU A 79 5.73 -4.07 -1.78
CA LEU A 79 6.08 -5.13 -2.74
C LEU A 79 6.02 -4.68 -4.20
N SER A 80 5.18 -3.68 -4.53
CA SER A 80 5.03 -3.18 -5.90
C SER A 80 6.23 -2.36 -6.38
N LEU A 81 6.89 -1.62 -5.47
CA LEU A 81 7.95 -0.66 -5.83
C LEU A 81 9.17 -1.32 -6.50
N PRO A 82 9.74 -2.42 -5.97
CA PRO A 82 10.95 -3.01 -6.55
C PRO A 82 10.69 -3.61 -7.93
N LEU A 83 9.48 -4.14 -8.17
CA LEU A 83 9.10 -4.77 -9.43
C LEU A 83 9.20 -3.83 -10.63
N GLY A 84 9.03 -2.52 -10.42
CA GLY A 84 9.19 -1.51 -11.48
C GLY A 84 10.62 -1.34 -11.98
N PHE A 85 11.61 -1.82 -11.24
CA PHE A 85 13.04 -1.66 -11.56
C PHE A 85 13.73 -2.99 -11.92
N VAL A 86 13.08 -4.14 -11.68
CA VAL A 86 13.60 -5.45 -12.05
C VAL A 86 13.72 -5.55 -13.57
N GLY A 87 14.92 -5.83 -14.07
CA GLY A 87 15.20 -5.97 -15.50
C GLY A 87 15.34 -4.64 -16.26
N SER A 88 15.26 -3.49 -15.58
CA SER A 88 15.55 -2.20 -16.20
C SER A 88 17.06 -2.01 -16.40
N LYS A 89 17.46 -1.41 -17.53
CA LYS A 89 18.86 -1.06 -17.81
C LYS A 89 19.40 0.04 -16.88
N HIS A 90 18.50 0.77 -16.21
CA HIS A 90 18.85 1.87 -15.32
C HIS A 90 18.92 1.41 -13.87
N SER A 91 20.17 1.23 -13.45
CA SER A 91 20.65 1.52 -12.09
C SER A 91 20.09 0.60 -11.01
N LEU A 92 20.90 -0.43 -10.72
CA LEU A 92 20.89 -1.25 -9.51
C LEU A 92 20.68 -0.42 -8.23
N PHE A 93 21.12 0.84 -8.23
CA PHE A 93 20.87 1.81 -7.16
C PHE A 93 19.37 2.12 -7.00
N PHE A 94 18.59 2.37 -8.05
CA PHE A 94 17.14 2.59 -7.92
C PHE A 94 16.41 1.34 -7.44
N LEU A 95 16.83 0.16 -7.90
CA LEU A 95 16.31 -1.10 -7.39
C LEU A 95 16.58 -1.24 -5.89
N LEU A 96 17.81 -0.92 -5.43
CA LEU A 96 18.16 -0.95 -4.01
C LEU A 96 17.34 0.05 -3.19
N VAL A 97 17.21 1.29 -3.67
CA VAL A 97 16.41 2.33 -3.01
C VAL A 97 14.93 1.91 -2.93
N ALA A 98 14.37 1.41 -4.04
CA ALA A 98 12.99 0.91 -4.08
C ALA A 98 12.80 -0.34 -3.20
N ALA A 99 13.78 -1.23 -3.13
CA ALA A 99 13.77 -2.39 -2.25
C ALA A 99 13.80 -1.99 -0.78
N ILE A 100 14.68 -1.07 -0.39
CA ILE A 100 14.77 -0.59 1.01
C ILE A 100 13.50 0.16 1.39
N GLY A 101 13.03 1.09 0.54
CA GLY A 101 11.79 1.82 0.78
C GLY A 101 10.57 0.89 0.82
N GLY A 102 10.51 -0.06 -0.10
CA GLY A 102 9.45 -1.06 -0.18
C GLY A 102 9.41 -2.00 1.02
N LEU A 103 10.57 -2.50 1.45
CA LEU A 103 10.69 -3.31 2.67
C LEU A 103 10.32 -2.52 3.92
N SER A 104 10.68 -1.23 3.99
CA SER A 104 10.30 -0.37 5.12
C SER A 104 8.79 -0.18 5.19
N LEU A 105 8.13 0.07 4.05
CA LEU A 105 6.66 0.14 3.96
C LEU A 105 6.02 -1.19 4.34
N ALA A 106 6.54 -2.31 3.86
CA ALA A 106 6.03 -3.63 4.21
C ALA A 106 6.18 -3.93 5.70
N ALA A 107 7.32 -3.59 6.31
CA ALA A 107 7.55 -3.73 7.75
C ALA A 107 6.58 -2.87 8.57
N MET A 108 6.34 -1.62 8.15
CA MET A 108 5.32 -0.77 8.75
C MET A 108 3.92 -1.36 8.61
N GLY A 109 3.61 -1.91 7.44
CA GLY A 109 2.33 -2.56 7.19
C GLY A 109 2.12 -3.81 8.06
N ILE A 110 3.15 -4.64 8.23
CA ILE A 110 3.12 -5.80 9.14
C ILE A 110 2.94 -5.36 10.59
N ASP A 111 3.64 -4.30 11.02
CA ASP A 111 3.46 -3.74 12.35
C ASP A 111 2.03 -3.25 12.58
N MET A 112 1.44 -2.54 11.61
CA MET A 112 0.05 -2.11 11.69
C MET A 112 -0.94 -3.28 11.67
N LEU A 113 -0.66 -4.33 10.90
CA LEU A 113 -1.54 -5.49 10.72
C LEU A 113 -1.54 -6.43 11.94
N VAL A 114 -0.35 -6.81 12.42
CA VAL A 114 -0.13 -7.86 13.43
C VAL A 114 0.10 -7.28 14.82
N TYR A 115 0.89 -6.21 14.91
CA TYR A 115 1.31 -5.61 16.18
C TYR A 115 0.55 -4.33 16.50
N HIS A 116 -0.47 -4.01 15.70
CA HIS A 116 -1.32 -2.83 15.86
C HIS A 116 -0.52 -1.51 15.95
N GLY A 117 0.60 -1.39 15.23
CA GLY A 117 1.40 -0.17 15.18
C GLY A 117 2.34 0.03 16.38
N LYS A 118 2.47 -0.97 17.28
CA LYS A 118 3.24 -0.86 18.53
C LYS A 118 4.69 -0.44 18.28
N TYR A 119 5.33 -0.96 17.22
CA TYR A 119 6.76 -0.73 17.00
C TYR A 119 7.06 0.52 16.18
N THR A 120 6.16 0.93 15.30
CA THR A 120 6.37 2.10 14.41
C THR A 120 5.72 3.38 14.92
N ARG A 121 4.69 3.28 15.77
CA ARG A 121 3.95 4.44 16.28
C ARG A 121 4.15 4.68 17.78
N GLY A 122 4.96 3.87 18.46
CA GLY A 122 5.30 4.02 19.88
C GLY A 122 4.19 3.57 20.84
N GLU A 123 2.93 3.68 20.44
CA GLU A 123 1.75 3.22 21.16
C GLU A 123 0.92 2.26 20.31
N ARG A 124 0.29 1.28 20.96
CA ARG A 124 -0.59 0.33 20.30
C ARG A 124 -1.84 1.08 19.84
N LEU A 125 -2.18 0.96 18.56
CA LEU A 125 -3.38 1.55 17.99
C LEU A 125 -4.60 0.74 18.47
N ASP A 126 -5.33 1.29 19.42
CA ASP A 126 -6.61 0.71 19.83
C ASP A 126 -7.73 1.12 18.90
N ARG A 127 -8.62 0.16 18.65
CA ARG A 127 -9.75 0.27 17.71
C ARG A 127 -10.73 1.39 18.06
N ASN A 128 -10.72 1.86 19.31
CA ASN A 128 -11.61 2.90 19.83
C ASN A 128 -10.90 4.18 20.29
N GLY A 129 -9.61 4.37 19.97
CA GLY A 129 -8.90 5.59 20.33
C GLY A 129 -8.93 5.89 21.84
N THR A 130 -8.16 5.14 22.60
CA THR A 130 -7.59 5.62 23.87
C THR A 130 -6.09 5.58 23.74
#